data_AF-A0A1S0ZIT8-F1
#
_entry.id   AF-A0A1S0ZIT8-F1
#
_cell.length_a   1.000
_cell.length_b   1.000
_cell.length_c   1.000
_cell.angle_alpha   90.00
_cell.angle_beta   90.00
_cell.angle_gamma   90.00
#
_symmetry.space_group_name_H-M   'P 1'
#
loop_
_entity.id
_entity.type
_entity.pdbx_description
1 polymer ?
#
loop_
_entity_poly.entity_id
_entity_poly.type
_entity_poly.pdbx_seq_one_letter_code
_entity_poly.pdbx_strand_id
1 'polypeptide(L)'
;MNRQPLPIIWQRIIFDPLSYIHPQRLQIAPEMIVRPAARAAANELILAAWRLKNGEKECIQNSLTQLWLRQWRRLPQVAYLLGCHKLRADLARQGALLGLPDWAQAFLAMHQGTSLSVCNKAPNHRFLLSVGYAQLNALNEFLPESLAQRFPLLFPPFIEEALKQDAVEMSILLLALQYAQKYPNTVPAFAC
;
A
#
# COMPACT_ATOMS: atom_id res chain seq x y z
N MET A 1 23.15 -4.64 -7.02
CA MET A 1 21.82 -5.15 -6.64
C MET A 1 21.00 -5.40 -7.91
N ASN A 2 20.74 -6.66 -8.25
CA ASN A 2 19.95 -7.05 -9.43
C ASN A 2 18.51 -6.54 -9.29
N ARG A 3 18.17 -5.43 -9.96
CA ARG A 3 16.78 -4.99 -10.10
C ARG A 3 16.10 -5.96 -11.07
N GLN A 4 15.08 -6.68 -10.62
CA GLN A 4 14.28 -7.52 -11.52
C GLN A 4 13.71 -6.67 -12.67
N PRO A 5 13.70 -7.18 -13.91
CA PRO A 5 13.07 -6.53 -15.04
C PRO A 5 11.60 -6.23 -14.77
N LEU A 6 11.11 -5.07 -15.20
CA LEU A 6 9.71 -4.66 -15.05
C LEU A 6 8.71 -5.70 -15.58
N PRO A 7 8.94 -6.38 -16.72
CA PRO A 7 8.03 -7.42 -17.20
C PRO A 7 7.87 -8.60 -16.23
N ILE A 8 8.93 -8.98 -15.52
CA ILE A 8 8.87 -10.08 -14.53
C ILE A 8 8.07 -9.66 -13.31
N ILE A 9 8.28 -8.43 -12.84
CA ILE A 9 7.52 -7.86 -11.71
C ILE A 9 6.03 -7.78 -12.07
N TRP A 10 5.74 -7.29 -13.29
CA TRP A 10 4.39 -7.24 -13.84
C TRP A 10 3.72 -8.61 -13.84
N GLN A 11 4.32 -9.62 -14.48
CA GLN A 11 3.77 -10.96 -14.54
C GLN A 11 3.46 -11.52 -13.15
N ARG A 12 4.35 -11.29 -12.18
CA ARG A 12 4.10 -11.71 -10.80
C ARG A 12 2.90 -11.01 -10.18
N ILE A 13 2.74 -9.70 -10.37
CA ILE A 13 1.58 -8.97 -9.84
C ILE A 13 0.29 -9.40 -10.53
N ILE A 14 0.35 -9.68 -11.83
CA ILE A 14 -0.84 -10.09 -12.59
C ILE A 14 -1.27 -11.51 -12.26
N PHE A 15 -0.34 -12.47 -12.17
CA PHE A 15 -0.65 -13.90 -12.11
C PHE A 15 -0.36 -14.56 -10.75
N ASP A 16 0.21 -13.85 -9.78
CA ASP A 16 0.48 -14.38 -8.44
C ASP A 16 -0.17 -13.53 -7.32
N PRO A 17 -1.52 -13.37 -7.32
CA PRO A 17 -2.25 -12.60 -6.31
C PRO A 17 -1.99 -13.03 -4.86
N LEU A 18 -1.77 -14.32 -4.63
CA LEU A 18 -1.36 -14.86 -3.33
C LEU A 18 -0.06 -14.28 -2.78
N SER A 19 0.73 -13.59 -3.60
CA SER A 19 2.01 -13.01 -3.16
C SER A 19 1.87 -11.65 -2.49
N TYR A 20 0.67 -11.06 -2.53
CA TYR A 20 0.44 -9.71 -2.06
C TYR A 20 -0.96 -9.44 -1.47
N ILE A 21 -1.96 -10.31 -1.68
CA ILE A 21 -3.28 -10.14 -1.06
C ILE A 21 -3.12 -10.09 0.47
N HIS A 22 -3.76 -9.09 1.08
CA HIS A 22 -3.76 -8.94 2.51
C HIS A 22 -4.44 -10.13 3.20
N PRO A 23 -3.86 -10.74 4.26
CA PRO A 23 -4.41 -11.94 4.90
C PRO A 23 -5.85 -11.81 5.42
N GLN A 24 -6.26 -10.61 5.84
CA GLN A 24 -7.63 -10.37 6.29
C GLN A 24 -8.66 -10.39 5.15
N ARG A 25 -8.24 -10.29 3.88
CA ARG A 25 -9.14 -10.40 2.72
C ARG A 25 -9.33 -11.85 2.28
N LEU A 26 -8.37 -12.72 2.59
CA LEU A 26 -8.36 -14.09 2.10
C LEU A 26 -7.59 -14.98 3.08
N GLN A 27 -8.32 -15.83 3.81
CA GLN A 27 -7.72 -16.85 4.65
C GLN A 27 -7.42 -18.09 3.81
N ILE A 28 -6.16 -18.52 3.84
CA ILE A 28 -5.68 -19.61 2.99
C ILE A 28 -4.95 -20.62 3.85
N ALA A 29 -5.26 -21.89 3.62
CA ALA A 29 -4.55 -23.00 4.25
C ALA A 29 -3.06 -22.94 3.86
N PRO A 30 -2.12 -23.00 4.83
CA PRO A 30 -0.68 -22.91 4.55
C PRO A 30 -0.19 -23.88 3.46
N GLU A 31 -0.82 -25.05 3.33
CA GLU A 31 -0.50 -26.04 2.32
C GLU A 31 -0.66 -25.55 0.88
N MET A 32 -1.62 -24.65 0.63
CA MET A 32 -1.84 -24.04 -0.68
C MET A 32 -0.77 -23.02 -1.04
N ILE A 33 -0.03 -22.51 -0.05
CA ILE A 33 1.06 -21.54 -0.24
C ILE A 33 2.37 -22.26 -0.60
N VAL A 34 2.60 -23.44 -0.01
CA VAL A 34 3.88 -24.18 -0.09
C VAL A 34 4.00 -24.98 -1.39
N ARG A 35 2.90 -25.54 -1.92
CA ARG A 35 2.95 -26.39 -3.13
C ARG A 35 2.74 -25.55 -4.40
N PRO A 36 3.71 -25.50 -5.36
CA PRO A 36 3.60 -24.64 -6.54
C PRO A 36 2.35 -24.86 -7.38
N ALA A 37 1.94 -26.12 -7.60
CA ALA A 37 0.72 -26.44 -8.34
C ALA A 37 -0.56 -25.99 -7.62
N ALA A 38 -0.62 -26.17 -6.29
CA ALA A 38 -1.74 -25.72 -5.48
C ALA A 38 -1.83 -24.18 -5.46
N ARG A 39 -0.68 -23.50 -5.37
CA ARG A 39 -0.59 -22.05 -5.45
C ARG A 39 -1.08 -21.52 -6.79
N ALA A 40 -0.66 -22.14 -7.89
CA ALA A 40 -1.12 -21.77 -9.24
C ALA A 40 -2.64 -21.93 -9.38
N ALA A 41 -3.20 -23.09 -8.99
CA ALA A 41 -4.64 -23.32 -9.01
C ALA A 41 -5.41 -22.31 -8.16
N ALA A 42 -4.90 -21.98 -6.97
CA ALA A 42 -5.50 -20.98 -6.10
C ALA A 42 -5.45 -19.56 -6.70
N ASN A 43 -4.32 -19.17 -7.30
CA ASN A 43 -4.19 -17.91 -8.01
C ASN A 43 -5.23 -17.80 -9.15
N GLU A 44 -5.39 -18.85 -9.96
CA GLU A 44 -6.41 -18.89 -11.03
C GLU A 44 -7.84 -18.72 -10.49
N LEU A 45 -8.17 -19.42 -9.39
CA LEU A 45 -9.47 -19.28 -8.74
C LEU A 45 -9.72 -17.84 -8.25
N ILE A 46 -8.70 -17.18 -7.68
CA ILE A 46 -8.81 -15.79 -7.23
C ILE A 46 -9.03 -14.84 -8.40
N LEU A 47 -8.25 -15.00 -9.48
CA LEU A 47 -8.36 -14.19 -10.69
C LEU A 47 -9.77 -14.30 -11.28
N ALA A 48 -10.31 -15.52 -11.35
CA ALA A 48 -11.67 -15.77 -11.84
C ALA A 48 -12.75 -15.21 -10.89
N ALA A 49 -12.67 -15.51 -9.58
CA ALA A 49 -13.67 -15.13 -8.60
C ALA A 49 -13.82 -13.61 -8.47
N TRP A 50 -12.71 -12.87 -8.53
CA TRP A 50 -12.69 -11.41 -8.43
C TRP A 50 -12.66 -10.69 -9.79
N ARG A 51 -12.75 -11.45 -10.90
CA ARG A 51 -12.75 -10.94 -12.27
C ARG A 51 -11.58 -9.97 -12.53
N LEU A 52 -10.40 -10.30 -12.01
CA LEU A 52 -9.21 -9.47 -12.14
C LEU A 52 -8.71 -9.52 -13.58
N LYS A 53 -8.61 -8.36 -14.23
CA LYS A 53 -8.11 -8.27 -15.61
C LYS A 53 -6.65 -8.72 -15.67
N ASN A 54 -6.28 -9.42 -16.73
CA ASN A 54 -4.91 -9.94 -16.96
C ASN A 54 -3.98 -8.90 -17.61
N GLY A 55 -4.45 -7.68 -17.83
CA GLY A 55 -3.65 -6.56 -18.34
C GLY A 55 -3.23 -6.70 -19.81
N GLU A 56 -3.95 -7.51 -20.58
CA GLU A 56 -3.74 -7.61 -22.03
C GLU A 56 -3.79 -6.22 -22.68
N LYS A 57 -2.76 -5.89 -23.47
CA LYS A 57 -2.61 -4.62 -24.21
C LYS A 57 -2.35 -3.37 -23.36
N GLU A 58 -2.11 -3.51 -22.05
CA GLU A 58 -1.82 -2.36 -21.19
C GLU A 58 -0.37 -1.86 -21.36
N CYS A 59 -0.22 -0.54 -21.43
CA CYS A 59 1.10 0.09 -21.53
C CYS A 59 1.70 0.35 -20.14
N ILE A 60 2.81 -0.31 -19.83
CA ILE A 60 3.53 -0.16 -18.55
C ILE A 60 4.65 0.90 -18.59
N GLN A 61 4.68 1.76 -19.62
CA GLN A 61 5.76 2.73 -19.83
C GLN A 61 5.63 3.98 -18.93
N ASN A 62 4.43 4.31 -18.42
CA ASN A 62 4.24 5.46 -17.53
C ASN A 62 5.11 5.32 -16.26
N SER A 63 5.85 6.38 -15.91
CA SER A 63 6.70 6.47 -14.73
C SER A 63 5.99 6.08 -13.42
N LEU A 64 4.73 6.49 -13.23
CA LEU A 64 3.93 6.14 -12.05
C LEU A 64 3.67 4.63 -11.99
N THR A 65 3.29 4.03 -13.12
CA THR A 65 3.10 2.57 -13.24
C THR A 65 4.38 1.83 -12.87
N GLN A 66 5.52 2.24 -13.43
CA GLN A 66 6.81 1.62 -13.14
C GLN A 66 7.19 1.76 -11.65
N LEU A 67 6.85 2.90 -11.04
CA LEU A 67 7.08 3.16 -9.62
C LEU A 67 6.23 2.22 -8.76
N TRP A 68 4.94 2.08 -9.07
CA TRP A 68 4.02 1.17 -8.37
C TRP A 68 4.51 -0.27 -8.45
N LEU A 69 4.89 -0.74 -9.64
CA LEU A 69 5.41 -2.10 -9.85
C LEU A 69 6.63 -2.36 -8.96
N ARG A 70 7.61 -1.46 -8.98
CA ARG A 70 8.85 -1.63 -8.20
C ARG A 70 8.61 -1.60 -6.69
N GLN A 71 7.60 -0.86 -6.25
CA GLN A 71 7.31 -0.61 -4.84
C GLN A 71 6.08 -1.39 -4.35
N TRP A 72 5.53 -2.31 -5.15
CA TRP A 72 4.22 -2.95 -4.93
C TRP A 72 4.03 -3.48 -3.51
N ARG A 73 4.99 -4.27 -3.02
CA ARG A 73 4.97 -4.84 -1.66
C ARG A 73 5.15 -3.83 -0.54
N ARG A 74 5.67 -2.64 -0.84
CA ARG A 74 5.92 -1.56 0.11
C ARG A 74 4.80 -0.53 0.14
N LEU A 75 3.86 -0.57 -0.81
CA LEU A 75 2.76 0.39 -0.88
C LEU A 75 1.94 0.46 0.43
N PRO A 76 1.69 -0.63 1.17
CA PRO A 76 1.05 -0.53 2.49
C PRO A 76 1.86 0.28 3.51
N GLN A 77 3.17 0.07 3.57
CA GLN A 77 4.07 0.84 4.44
C GLN A 77 4.10 2.31 4.03
N VAL A 78 4.18 2.57 2.72
CA VAL A 78 4.17 3.93 2.16
C VAL A 78 2.87 4.64 2.52
N ALA A 79 1.72 4.00 2.33
CA ALA A 79 0.42 4.53 2.75
C ALA A 79 0.43 4.89 4.23
N TYR A 80 0.90 4.00 5.10
CA TYR A 80 0.97 4.29 6.53
C TYR A 80 1.84 5.53 6.84
N LEU A 81 3.00 5.67 6.20
CA LEU A 81 3.87 6.86 6.34
C LEU A 81 3.17 8.14 5.87
N LEU A 82 2.46 8.08 4.75
CA LEU A 82 1.72 9.22 4.20
C LEU A 82 0.59 9.66 5.15
N GLY A 83 -0.14 8.72 5.71
CA GLY A 83 -1.16 9.00 6.72
C GLY A 83 -0.58 9.65 7.99
N CYS A 84 0.54 9.11 8.48
CA CYS A 84 1.29 9.70 9.60
C CYS A 84 1.73 11.14 9.29
N HIS A 85 2.23 11.37 8.07
CA HIS A 85 2.67 12.70 7.64
C HIS A 85 1.50 13.68 7.53
N LYS A 86 0.41 13.27 6.87
CA LYS A 86 -0.80 14.09 6.70
C LYS A 86 -1.39 14.51 8.04
N LEU A 87 -1.44 13.60 9.01
CA LEU A 87 -2.03 13.81 10.34
C LEU A 87 -0.99 14.13 11.43
N ARG A 88 0.22 14.58 11.04
CA ARG A 88 1.31 14.87 11.98
C ARG A 88 0.91 15.83 13.09
N ALA A 89 0.16 16.89 12.76
CA ALA A 89 -0.26 17.88 13.75
C ALA A 89 -1.25 17.29 14.77
N ASP A 90 -2.19 16.45 14.31
CA ASP A 90 -3.11 15.72 15.18
C ASP A 90 -2.38 14.73 16.09
N LEU A 91 -1.36 14.05 15.57
CA LEU A 91 -0.50 13.15 16.33
C LEU A 91 0.33 13.90 17.38
N ALA A 92 0.86 15.08 17.03
CA ALA A 92 1.68 15.90 17.92
C ALA A 92 0.87 16.48 19.08
N ARG A 93 -0.34 17.00 18.80
CA ARG A 93 -1.19 17.70 19.78
C ARG A 93 -1.54 16.85 21.01
N GLN A 94 -1.59 15.54 20.87
CA GLN A 94 -2.02 14.62 21.93
C GLN A 94 -0.90 13.68 22.41
N GLY A 95 0.36 13.93 22.03
CA GLY A 95 1.48 13.04 22.36
C GLY A 95 1.42 11.67 21.66
N ALA A 96 0.47 11.46 20.75
CA ALA A 96 0.24 10.21 20.04
C ALA A 96 1.40 9.83 19.09
N LEU A 97 2.30 10.77 18.79
CA LEU A 97 3.58 10.47 18.11
C LEU A 97 4.38 9.38 18.83
N LEU A 98 4.37 9.35 20.17
CA LEU A 98 5.11 8.36 20.97
C LEU A 98 4.53 6.95 20.85
N GLY A 99 3.27 6.82 20.44
CA GLY A 99 2.61 5.53 20.20
C GLY A 99 2.82 4.98 18.79
N LEU A 100 3.50 5.73 17.90
CA LEU A 100 3.82 5.23 16.57
C LEU A 100 5.01 4.25 16.63
N PRO A 101 5.11 3.31 15.67
CA PRO A 101 6.34 2.54 15.50
C PRO A 101 7.56 3.44 15.27
N ASP A 102 8.73 3.03 15.79
CA ASP A 102 9.97 3.82 15.72
C ASP A 102 10.34 4.27 14.30
N TRP A 103 10.11 3.41 13.30
CA TRP A 103 10.37 3.74 11.90
C TRP A 103 9.43 4.83 11.36
N ALA A 104 8.18 4.90 11.84
CA ALA A 104 7.26 5.95 11.47
C ALA A 104 7.61 7.26 12.18
N GLN A 105 8.01 7.20 13.46
CA GLN A 105 8.53 8.36 14.19
C GLN A 105 9.77 8.94 13.50
N ALA A 106 10.73 8.08 13.13
CA ALA A 106 11.94 8.48 12.43
C ALA A 106 11.64 9.13 11.06
N PHE A 107 10.72 8.56 10.28
CA PHE A 107 10.28 9.18 9.03
C PHE A 107 9.72 10.59 9.24
N LEU A 108 8.84 10.77 10.24
CA LEU A 108 8.31 12.09 10.57
C LEU A 108 9.43 13.04 11.00
N ALA A 109 10.39 12.61 11.82
CA ALA A 109 11.50 13.47 12.22
C ALA A 109 12.33 14.01 11.03
N MET A 110 12.42 13.25 9.94
CA MET A 110 13.18 13.63 8.74
C MET A 110 12.50 14.72 7.88
N HIS A 111 11.18 14.92 8.02
CA HIS A 111 10.45 15.89 7.22
C HIS A 111 9.42 16.67 8.03
N GLN A 112 9.68 17.97 8.18
CA GLN A 112 8.84 18.90 8.93
C GLN A 112 7.97 19.68 7.95
N GLY A 113 6.94 19.03 7.41
CA GLY A 113 5.86 19.72 6.70
C GLY A 113 4.90 20.39 7.69
N THR A 114 4.32 21.51 7.30
CA THR A 114 3.24 22.18 8.05
C THR A 114 1.94 21.43 7.79
N SER A 115 1.46 20.67 8.78
CA SER A 115 0.10 20.13 8.78
C SER A 115 -0.73 20.91 9.79
N LEU A 116 -2.01 21.15 9.50
CA LEU A 116 -2.97 21.71 10.44
C LEU A 116 -3.70 20.55 11.12
N SER A 117 -3.93 20.66 12.44
CA SER A 117 -4.73 19.67 13.17
C SER A 117 -6.19 19.83 12.75
N VAL A 118 -6.80 18.74 12.28
CA VAL A 118 -8.20 18.71 11.82
C VAL A 118 -9.05 17.76 12.68
N CYS A 119 -8.42 16.91 13.49
CA CYS A 119 -9.08 15.90 14.29
C CYS A 119 -9.26 16.32 15.75
N ASN A 120 -10.45 16.05 16.29
CA ASN A 120 -10.75 16.25 17.71
C ASN A 120 -10.06 15.19 18.61
N LYS A 121 -9.87 13.97 18.09
CA LYS A 121 -9.24 12.83 18.78
C LYS A 121 -7.95 12.41 18.06
N ALA A 122 -7.01 11.85 18.82
CA ALA A 122 -5.78 11.27 18.27
C ALA A 122 -6.13 10.18 17.25
N PRO A 123 -5.53 10.23 16.04
CA PRO A 123 -5.78 9.24 15.01
C PRO A 123 -5.16 7.89 15.40
N ASN A 124 -5.95 6.82 15.32
CA ASN A 124 -5.45 5.45 15.52
C ASN A 124 -4.78 4.91 14.24
N HIS A 125 -4.06 3.79 14.36
CA HIS A 125 -3.35 3.19 13.22
C HIS A 125 -4.25 2.87 12.01
N ARG A 126 -5.49 2.41 12.25
CA ARG A 126 -6.47 2.13 11.18
C ARG A 126 -6.75 3.39 10.38
N PHE A 127 -7.04 4.49 11.06
CA PHE A 127 -7.32 5.78 10.44
C PHE A 127 -6.09 6.35 9.72
N LEU A 128 -4.89 6.24 10.31
CA LEU A 128 -3.64 6.61 9.64
C LEU A 128 -3.47 5.86 8.31
N LEU A 129 -3.63 4.53 8.32
CA LEU A 129 -3.52 3.75 7.09
C LEU A 129 -4.60 4.15 6.07
N SER A 130 -5.85 4.33 6.49
CA SER A 130 -6.95 4.72 5.60
C SER A 130 -6.70 6.07 4.91
N VAL A 131 -6.19 7.08 5.63
CA VAL A 131 -5.87 8.38 5.05
C VAL A 131 -4.78 8.25 3.99
N GLY A 132 -3.66 7.58 4.30
CA GLY A 132 -2.60 7.42 3.33
C GLY A 132 -2.94 6.49 2.17
N TYR A 133 -3.76 5.47 2.41
CA TYR A 133 -4.36 4.66 1.35
C TYR A 133 -5.18 5.53 0.40
N ALA A 134 -6.06 6.39 0.92
CA ALA A 134 -6.90 7.25 0.10
C ALA A 134 -6.06 8.25 -0.73
N GLN A 135 -4.96 8.78 -0.19
CA GLN A 135 -4.04 9.64 -0.94
C GLN A 135 -3.35 8.91 -2.09
N LEU A 136 -2.97 7.63 -1.90
CA LEU A 136 -2.43 6.80 -2.98
C LEU A 136 -3.53 6.38 -3.97
N ASN A 137 -4.73 6.08 -3.49
CA ASN A 137 -5.86 5.66 -4.31
C ASN A 137 -6.35 6.79 -5.22
N ALA A 138 -6.15 8.06 -4.85
CA ALA A 138 -6.39 9.19 -5.73
C ALA A 138 -5.50 9.16 -7.00
N LEU A 139 -4.35 8.48 -6.95
CA LEU A 139 -3.47 8.29 -8.11
C LEU A 139 -3.86 7.05 -8.95
N ASN A 140 -4.84 6.27 -8.50
CA ASN A 140 -5.22 5.00 -9.12
C ASN A 140 -5.83 5.19 -10.51
N GLU A 141 -6.43 6.35 -10.79
CA GLU A 141 -6.99 6.69 -12.11
C GLU A 141 -5.93 6.78 -13.23
N PHE A 142 -4.66 6.97 -12.87
CA PHE A 142 -3.55 7.04 -13.81
C PHE A 142 -2.86 5.68 -14.03
N LEU A 143 -3.30 4.64 -13.33
CA LEU A 143 -2.74 3.29 -13.44
C LEU A 143 -3.51 2.47 -14.47
N PRO A 144 -2.86 1.49 -15.13
CA PRO A 144 -3.57 0.46 -15.88
C PRO A 144 -4.61 -0.23 -15.00
N GLU A 145 -5.76 -0.55 -15.59
CA GLU A 145 -6.91 -1.07 -14.86
C GLU A 145 -6.56 -2.37 -14.10
N SER A 146 -5.74 -3.24 -14.70
CA SER A 146 -5.30 -4.47 -14.03
C SER A 146 -4.53 -4.20 -12.73
N LEU A 147 -3.72 -3.14 -12.66
CA LEU A 147 -3.06 -2.73 -11.42
C LEU A 147 -4.03 -2.05 -10.48
N ALA A 148 -4.89 -1.19 -11.03
CA ALA A 148 -5.85 -0.44 -10.23
C ALA A 148 -6.81 -1.34 -9.45
N GLN A 149 -7.25 -2.45 -10.06
CA GLN A 149 -8.07 -3.48 -9.40
C GLN A 149 -7.32 -4.21 -8.29
N ARG A 150 -6.00 -4.37 -8.42
CA ARG A 150 -5.17 -5.12 -7.47
C ARG A 150 -4.67 -4.27 -6.31
N PHE A 151 -4.57 -2.96 -6.49
CA PHE A 151 -4.04 -2.04 -5.49
C PHE A 151 -4.79 -2.12 -4.14
N PRO A 152 -6.14 -2.08 -4.08
CA PRO A 152 -6.88 -2.22 -2.82
C PRO A 152 -6.64 -3.56 -2.10
N LEU A 153 -6.30 -4.62 -2.84
CA LEU A 153 -6.10 -5.97 -2.30
C LEU A 153 -4.85 -6.09 -1.44
N LEU A 154 -3.92 -5.13 -1.54
CA LEU A 154 -2.73 -5.01 -0.69
C LEU A 154 -3.05 -4.65 0.76
N PHE A 155 -4.26 -4.14 1.01
CA PHE A 155 -4.66 -3.53 2.27
C PHE A 155 -5.72 -4.37 2.99
N PRO A 156 -5.90 -4.20 4.30
CA PRO A 156 -7.06 -4.70 5.04
C PRO A 156 -8.42 -4.33 4.38
N PRO A 157 -9.50 -5.12 4.57
CA PRO A 157 -10.82 -4.81 4.00
C PRO A 157 -11.38 -3.46 4.44
N PHE A 158 -11.03 -2.98 5.64
CA PHE A 158 -11.53 -1.71 6.13
C PHE A 158 -11.17 -0.48 5.31
N ILE A 159 -10.19 -0.56 4.40
CA ILE A 159 -9.85 0.59 3.55
C ILE A 159 -10.98 0.97 2.59
N GLU A 160 -11.99 0.11 2.44
CA GLU A 160 -13.19 0.38 1.63
C GLU A 160 -14.03 1.51 2.23
N GLU A 161 -13.92 1.74 3.55
CA GLU A 161 -14.57 2.85 4.26
C GLU A 161 -13.73 4.14 4.24
N ALA A 162 -12.57 4.15 3.57
CA ALA A 162 -11.69 5.31 3.57
C ALA A 162 -12.33 6.52 2.87
N LEU A 163 -12.35 7.65 3.57
CA LEU A 163 -12.80 8.91 3.00
C LEU A 163 -11.85 9.35 1.88
N LYS A 164 -12.41 9.85 0.77
CA LYS A 164 -11.63 10.40 -0.34
C LYS A 164 -10.67 11.49 0.16
N GLN A 165 -9.47 11.49 -0.38
CA GLN A 165 -8.42 12.46 -0.12
C GLN A 165 -7.91 12.99 -1.45
N ASP A 166 -7.30 14.17 -1.43
CA ASP A 166 -6.50 14.65 -2.55
C ASP A 166 -5.26 13.76 -2.74
N ALA A 167 -4.78 13.69 -3.98
CA ALA A 167 -3.53 13.01 -4.28
C ALA A 167 -2.37 13.59 -3.48
N VAL A 168 -1.48 12.70 -3.01
CA VAL A 168 -0.25 13.11 -2.32
C VAL A 168 0.66 13.90 -3.26
N GLU A 169 1.34 14.92 -2.73
CA GLU A 169 2.40 15.62 -3.46
C GLU A 169 3.55 14.67 -3.84
N MET A 170 4.05 14.80 -5.07
CA MET A 170 5.08 13.87 -5.59
C MET A 170 6.37 13.87 -4.77
N SER A 171 6.78 15.01 -4.20
CA SER A 171 7.96 15.11 -3.33
C SER A 171 7.82 14.23 -2.08
N ILE A 172 6.66 14.29 -1.41
CA ILE A 172 6.35 13.50 -0.21
C ILE A 172 6.24 12.02 -0.57
N LEU A 173 5.58 11.70 -1.69
CA LEU A 173 5.47 10.33 -2.19
C LEU A 173 6.86 9.71 -2.45
N LEU A 174 7.73 10.41 -3.18
CA LEU A 174 9.08 9.94 -3.47
C LEU A 174 9.90 9.76 -2.18
N LEU A 175 9.78 10.66 -1.22
CA LEU A 175 10.43 10.54 0.08
C LEU A 175 9.95 9.29 0.84
N ALA A 176 8.63 9.07 0.91
CA ALA A 176 8.06 7.90 1.58
C ALA A 176 8.49 6.60 0.89
N LEU A 177 8.54 6.57 -0.44
CA LEU A 177 9.01 5.41 -1.22
C LEU A 177 10.50 5.14 -0.99
N GLN A 178 11.35 6.16 -0.99
CA GLN A 178 12.78 6.03 -0.70
C GLN A 178 13.02 5.55 0.73
N TYR A 179 12.30 6.11 1.70
CA TYR A 179 12.38 5.70 3.09
C TYR A 179 11.94 4.24 3.26
N ALA A 180 10.76 3.87 2.75
CA ALA A 180 10.27 2.50 2.81
C ALA A 180 11.21 1.54 2.06
N GLN A 181 11.88 1.99 0.98
CA GLN A 181 12.89 1.21 0.27
C GLN A 181 14.12 0.91 1.15
N LYS A 182 14.61 1.92 1.88
CA LYS A 182 15.78 1.81 2.76
C LYS A 182 15.48 1.04 4.04
N TYR A 183 14.28 1.22 4.60
CA TYR A 183 13.84 0.66 5.88
C TYR A 183 12.51 -0.10 5.70
N PRO A 184 12.51 -1.30 5.10
CA PRO A 184 11.30 -2.11 4.95
C PRO A 184 10.73 -2.50 6.32
N ASN A 185 9.47 -2.18 6.55
CA ASN A 185 8.75 -2.54 7.77
C ASN A 185 7.33 -3.00 7.44
N THR A 186 6.78 -3.86 8.29
CA THR A 186 5.38 -4.28 8.22
C THR A 186 4.52 -3.26 8.95
N VAL A 187 3.40 -2.88 8.33
CA VAL A 187 2.39 -1.99 8.96
C VAL A 187 1.84 -2.67 10.23
N PRO A 188 1.54 -1.91 11.31
CA PRO A 188 0.99 -2.50 12.53
C PRO A 188 -0.23 -3.37 12.25
N ALA A 189 -0.32 -4.51 12.95
CA ALA A 189 -1.52 -5.33 12.91
C ALA A 189 -2.71 -4.54 13.45
N PHE A 190 -3.82 -4.58 12.72
CA PHE A 190 -5.06 -3.93 13.15
C PHE A 190 -5.90 -4.96 13.88
N ALA A 191 -6.13 -4.74 15.19
CA ALA A 191 -7.13 -5.51 15.92
C ALA A 191 -8.51 -5.28 15.26
N CYS A 192 -9.27 -6.36 15.10
CA CYS A 192 -10.65 -6.31 14.62
C CYS A 192 -11.56 -5.62 15.66
#